data_AF-A0A1E3VVN3-F1
#
_entry.id   AF-A0A1E3VVN3-F1
#
_cell.length_a   1.000
_cell.length_b   1.000
_cell.length_c   1.000
_cell.angle_alpha   90.00
_cell.angle_beta   90.00
_cell.angle_gamma   90.00
#
_symmetry.space_group_name_H-M   'P 1'
#
loop_
_entity.id
_entity.type
_entity.pdbx_description
1 polymer ?
#
loop_
_entity_poly.entity_id
_entity_poly.type
_entity_poly.pdbx_seq_one_letter_code
_entity_poly.pdbx_strand_id
1 'polypeptide(L)' 'MDNMMEAVGVEVLAAVDVDGGGSYVRARVACHGCTCRHFCREWLAEHSQGQQPQAFCPNANFFRAVKSGDC' A
#
# COMPACT_ATOMS: atom_id res chain seq x y z
N MET A 1 0.94 -6.53 2.84
CA MET A 1 1.23 -5.35 2.00
C MET A 1 0.76 -5.63 0.59
N ASP A 2 1.16 -6.76 0.01
CA ASP A 2 0.90 -7.15 -1.38
C ASP A 2 -0.59 -7.11 -1.75
N ASN A 3 -1.47 -7.77 -0.97
CA ASN A 3 -2.93 -7.71 -1.21
C ASN A 3 -3.50 -6.27 -1.17
N MET A 4 -2.92 -5.38 -0.35
CA MET A 4 -3.36 -3.98 -0.31
C MET A 4 -2.89 -3.22 -1.56
N MET A 5 -1.68 -3.49 -2.03
CA MET A 5 -1.17 -2.92 -3.29
C MET A 5 -2.02 -3.40 -4.47
N GLU A 6 -2.33 -4.68 -4.53
CA GLU A 6 -3.23 -5.25 -5.53
C GLU A 6 -4.62 -4.60 -5.48
N ALA A 7 -5.24 -4.53 -4.30
CA ALA A 7 -6.58 -3.95 -4.13
C ALA A 7 -6.65 -2.46 -4.52
N VAL A 8 -5.57 -1.69 -4.32
CA VAL A 8 -5.50 -0.28 -4.70
C VAL A 8 -4.90 -0.03 -6.09
N GLY A 9 -4.50 -1.08 -6.81
CA GLY A 9 -3.91 -0.98 -8.15
C GLY A 9 -2.51 -0.35 -8.17
N VAL A 10 -1.67 -0.72 -7.21
CA VAL A 10 -0.24 -0.36 -7.16
C VAL A 10 0.58 -1.51 -7.71
N GLU A 11 1.30 -1.26 -8.80
CA GLU A 11 2.25 -2.22 -9.35
C GLU A 11 3.49 -2.36 -8.45
N VAL A 12 3.86 -3.60 -8.15
CA VAL A 12 4.95 -3.90 -7.20
C VAL A 12 6.29 -3.34 -7.68
N LEU A 13 6.59 -3.45 -8.98
CA LEU A 13 7.84 -2.93 -9.54
C LEU A 13 7.90 -1.40 -9.45
N ALA A 14 6.81 -0.71 -9.78
CA ALA A 14 6.72 0.74 -9.63
C ALA A 14 6.91 1.17 -8.16
N ALA A 15 6.35 0.41 -7.21
CA ALA A 15 6.54 0.67 -5.79
C ALA A 15 7.99 0.46 -5.32
N VAL A 16 8.69 -0.54 -5.87
CA VAL A 16 10.10 -0.82 -5.58
C VAL A 16 11.03 0.24 -6.18
N ASP A 17 10.70 0.80 -7.33
CA ASP A 17 11.56 1.81 -7.98
C ASP A 17 11.55 3.18 -7.27
N VAL A 18 10.56 3.45 -6.41
CA VAL A 18 10.51 4.69 -5.62
C VAL A 18 11.71 4.81 -4.68
N ASP A 19 12.43 5.94 -4.75
CA ASP A 19 13.55 6.27 -3.86
C ASP A 19 14.61 5.14 -3.80
N GLY A 20 14.88 4.51 -4.96
CA GLY A 20 15.83 3.39 -5.06
C GLY A 20 15.46 2.18 -4.18
N GLY A 21 14.17 1.98 -3.88
CA GLY A 21 13.67 0.91 -3.01
C GLY A 21 13.61 1.25 -1.52
N GLY A 22 14.19 2.37 -1.09
CA GLY A 22 14.17 2.80 0.31
C GLY A 22 12.75 3.00 0.84
N SER A 23 11.89 3.64 0.04
CA SER A 23 10.49 3.87 0.39
C SER A 23 9.69 2.57 0.49
N TYR A 24 9.93 1.61 -0.40
CA TYR A 24 9.30 0.30 -0.35
C TYR A 24 9.64 -0.47 0.93
N VAL A 25 10.92 -0.49 1.31
CA VAL A 25 11.36 -1.18 2.54
C VAL A 25 10.72 -0.55 3.78
N ARG A 26 10.69 0.79 3.87
CA ARG A 26 10.03 1.51 4.99
C ARG A 26 8.53 1.19 5.05
N ALA A 27 7.84 1.20 3.91
CA ALA A 27 6.43 0.85 3.83
C ALA A 27 6.19 -0.61 4.26
N ARG A 28 7.10 -1.53 3.94
CA ARG A 28 6.99 -2.94 4.35
C ARG A 28 7.13 -3.12 5.85
N VAL A 29 8.11 -2.43 6.46
CA VAL A 29 8.28 -2.40 7.93
C VAL A 29 7.06 -1.79 8.61
N ALA A 30 6.54 -0.66 8.10
CA ALA A 30 5.34 -0.02 8.64
C ALA A 30 4.09 -0.91 8.54
N CYS A 31 3.92 -1.62 7.42
CA CYS A 31 2.83 -2.60 7.26
C CYS A 31 2.96 -3.76 8.24
N HIS A 32 4.19 -4.24 8.49
CA HIS A 32 4.44 -5.36 9.39
C HIS A 32 4.13 -5.00 10.86
N GLY A 33 4.48 -3.78 11.29
CA GLY A 33 4.20 -3.28 12.64
C GLY A 33 2.81 -2.67 12.84
N CYS A 34 1.96 -2.65 11.81
CA CYS A 34 0.66 -1.99 11.87
C CYS A 34 -0.33 -2.71 12.80
N THR A 35 -0.99 -1.95 13.67
CA THR A 35 -2.02 -2.43 14.60
C THR A 35 -3.42 -2.54 13.97
N CYS A 36 -3.66 -1.89 12.82
CA CYS A 36 -4.95 -1.88 12.12
C CYS A 36 -5.19 -3.13 11.24
N ARG A 37 -4.53 -4.26 11.55
CA ARG A 37 -4.53 -5.45 10.70
C ARG A 37 -5.91 -6.10 10.55
N HIS A 38 -6.76 -5.98 11.58
CA HIS A 38 -8.13 -6.48 11.56
C HIS A 38 -8.99 -5.74 10.53
N PHE A 39 -9.09 -4.41 10.63
CA PHE A 39 -9.77 -3.56 9.66
C PHE A 39 -9.26 -3.76 8.22
N CYS A 40 -7.94 -3.91 8.07
CA CYS A 40 -7.33 -4.17 6.77
C CYS A 40 -7.84 -5.48 6.14
N ARG A 41 -7.95 -6.56 6.93
CA ARG A 41 -8.43 -7.85 6.43
C ARG A 41 -9.91 -7.82 6.07
N GLU A 42 -10.75 -7.21 6.91
CA GLU A 42 -12.19 -7.06 6.63
C GLU A 42 -12.41 -6.26 5.36
N TRP A 43 -11.73 -5.11 5.25
CA TRP A 43 -11.82 -4.27 4.07
C TRP A 43 -11.36 -5.00 2.79
N LEU A 44 -10.25 -5.76 2.86
CA LEU A 44 -9.75 -6.56 1.74
C LEU A 44 -10.66 -7.74 1.37
N ALA A 45 -11.46 -8.27 2.31
CA ALA A 45 -12.42 -9.33 2.02
C ALA A 45 -13.61 -8.81 1.22
N GLU A 46 -13.98 -7.55 1.43
CA GLU A 46 -15.11 -6.89 0.76
C GLU A 46 -14.72 -6.21 -0.56
N HIS A 47 -13.44 -5.89 -0.75
CA HIS A 47 -12.97 -5.10 -1.88
C HIS A 47 -11.73 -5.72 -2.54
N SER A 48 -11.88 -6.09 -3.82
CA SER A 48 -10.88 -6.90 -4.53
C SER A 48 -9.94 -6.09 -5.43
N GLN A 49 -10.40 -5.00 -6.07
CA GLN A 49 -9.60 -4.23 -7.05
C GLN A 49 -10.06 -2.77 -7.18
N GLY A 50 -9.18 -1.90 -7.68
CA GLY A 50 -9.51 -0.56 -8.18
C GLY A 50 -9.84 0.48 -7.10
N GLN A 51 -9.55 0.19 -5.83
CA GLN A 51 -9.94 1.06 -4.73
C GLN A 51 -8.93 2.18 -4.47
N GLN A 52 -9.37 3.16 -3.67
CA GLN A 52 -8.48 4.18 -3.14
C GLN A 52 -7.78 3.70 -1.86
N PRO A 53 -6.52 4.10 -1.62
CA PRO A 53 -5.85 3.84 -0.37
C PRO A 53 -6.61 4.42 0.82
N GLN A 54 -6.97 3.54 1.75
CA GLN A 54 -7.78 3.86 2.92
C GLN A 54 -7.00 4.65 3.96
N ALA A 55 -7.64 5.60 4.63
CA ALA A 55 -7.00 6.49 5.61
C ALA A 55 -6.43 5.76 6.83
N PHE A 56 -6.95 4.59 7.19
CA PHE A 56 -6.41 3.77 8.28
C PHE A 56 -5.06 3.12 7.92
N CYS A 57 -4.73 2.99 6.63
CA CYS A 57 -3.52 2.32 6.20
C CYS A 57 -2.32 3.26 6.38
N PRO A 58 -1.28 2.89 7.15
CA PRO A 58 -0.10 3.74 7.35
C PRO A 58 0.67 3.99 6.04
N ASN A 59 0.48 3.11 5.04
CA ASN A 59 1.11 3.23 3.73
C ASN A 59 0.23 3.96 2.70
N ALA A 60 -0.91 4.54 3.10
CA ALA A 60 -1.85 5.15 2.16
C ALA A 60 -1.19 6.23 1.30
N ASN A 61 -0.37 7.09 1.90
CA ASN A 61 0.34 8.15 1.18
C ASN A 61 1.40 7.58 0.22
N PHE A 62 2.11 6.53 0.64
CA PHE A 62 3.06 5.83 -0.23
C PHE A 62 2.35 5.27 -1.48
N PHE A 63 1.22 4.58 -1.28
CA PHE A 63 0.45 4.05 -2.41
C PHE A 63 -0.09 5.15 -3.33
N ARG A 64 -0.52 6.30 -2.77
CA ARG A 64 -0.95 7.45 -3.58
C ARG A 64 0.18 8.02 -4.42
N ALA A 65 1.37 8.21 -3.83
CA ALA A 65 2.54 8.72 -4.56
C ALA A 65 2.91 7.81 -5.75
N VAL A 66 2.96 6.49 -5.52
CA VAL A 66 3.23 5.52 -6.59
C VAL A 66 2.17 5.59 -7.70
N LYS A 67 0.89 5.74 -7.36
CA LYS A 67 -0.21 5.85 -8.36
C LYS A 67 -0.19 7.15 -9.15
N SER A 68 0.19 8.25 -8.52
CA SER A 68 0.29 9.54 -9.20
C SER A 68 1.49 9.61 -10.17
N GLY A 69 2.45 8.68 -10.06
CA GLY A 69 3.73 8.81 -10.75
C GLY A 69 4.59 9.94 -10.18
N ASP A 70 4.26 10.42 -8.98
CA ASP A 70 5.05 11.37 -8.21
C ASP A 70 6.22 10.60 -7.57
N CYS A 71 7.18 10.22 -8.41
CA CYS A 71 8.42 9.56 -8.02
C CYS A 71 9.56 10.56 -7.91
#